data_AF-A0A967HUS8-F1
#
_entry.id   AF-A0A967HUS8-F1
#
_cell.length_a   1.000
_cell.length_b   1.000
_cell.length_c   1.000
_cell.angle_alpha   90.00
_cell.angle_beta   90.00
_cell.angle_gamma   90.00
#
_symmetry.space_group_name_H-M   'P 1'
#
loop_
_entity.id
_entity.type
_entity.pdbx_description
1 polymer ?
#
loop_
_entity_poly.entity_id
_entity_poly.type
_entity_poly.pdbx_seq_one_letter_code
_entity_poly.pdbx_strand_id
1 'polypeptide(L)' 'ERLIDRQVRTVGSLFSEVLVITNEPELYLHLDVTIVRDVIPRQGPLGGIYTGLLFAQGKSVFVTACDMPFVQPAVVRRMV' A
#
# COMPACT_ATOMS: atom_id res chain seq x y z
N GLU A 1 -12.76 11.65 6.33
CA GLU A 1 -11.47 11.20 5.74
C GLU A 1 -11.76 10.21 4.61
N ARG A 2 -10.94 10.16 3.55
CA ARG A 2 -11.07 9.11 2.53
C ARG A 2 -10.52 7.80 3.11
N LEU A 3 -11.00 6.66 2.59
CA LEU A 3 -10.54 5.34 3.03
C LEU A 3 -9.02 5.20 2.96
N ILE A 4 -8.43 5.64 1.84
CA ILE A 4 -7.00 5.58 1.63
C ILE A 4 -6.21 6.41 2.65
N ASP A 5 -6.68 7.61 3.03
CA ASP A 5 -5.99 8.48 3.99
C ASP A 5 -5.90 7.80 5.36
N ARG A 6 -7.00 7.17 5.79
CA ARG A 6 -7.07 6.39 7.03
C ARG A 6 -6.13 5.19 6.98
N GLN A 7 -6.12 4.48 5.85
CA GLN A 7 -5.31 3.28 5.65
C GLN A 7 -3.82 3.59 5.71
N VAL A 8 -3.39 4.59 4.95
CA VAL A 8 -1.99 5.05 4.94
C VAL A 8 -1.54 5.50 6.32
N ARG A 9 -2.37 6.26 7.04
CA ARG A 9 -2.06 6.67 8.43
C ARG A 9 -1.91 5.46 9.36
N THR A 10 -2.79 4.47 9.22
CA THR A 10 -2.78 3.27 10.07
C THR A 10 -1.56 2.40 9.80
N VAL A 11 -1.30 2.09 8.53
CA VAL A 11 -0.16 1.26 8.09
C VAL A 11 1.16 1.99 8.32
N GLY A 12 1.23 3.30 8.07
CA GLY A 12 2.41 4.13 8.34
C GLY A 12 2.78 4.23 9.81
N SER A 13 1.85 3.96 10.74
CA SER A 13 2.18 3.85 12.17
C SER A 13 2.87 2.51 12.53
N LEU A 14 2.91 1.55 11.61
CA LEU A 14 3.39 0.18 11.84
C LEU A 14 4.65 -0.16 11.03
N PHE A 15 4.82 0.47 9.87
CA PHE A 15 5.93 0.21 8.95
C PHE A 15 6.67 1.50 8.64
N SER A 16 7.99 1.41 8.51
CA SER A 16 8.85 2.54 8.15
C SER A 16 8.79 2.90 6.66
N GLU A 17 8.26 2.00 5.83
CA GLU A 17 8.11 2.16 4.39
C GLU A 17 6.67 1.80 4.00
N VAL A 18 6.02 2.66 3.21
CA VAL A 18 4.67 2.45 2.69
C VAL A 18 4.66 2.79 1.21
N LEU A 19 4.19 1.85 0.39
CA LEU A 19 4.03 2.01 -1.05
C LEU A 19 2.54 1.98 -1.40
N VAL A 20 2.10 2.95 -2.21
CA VAL A 20 0.78 2.95 -2.85
C VAL A 20 0.96 2.62 -4.32
N ILE A 21 0.46 1.45 -4.73
CA ILE A 21 0.52 1.00 -6.13
C ILE A 21 -0.78 1.37 -6.83
N THR A 22 -0.69 2.16 -7.90
CA THR A 22 -1.86 2.70 -8.61
C THR A 22 -1.54 2.99 -10.07
N ASN A 23 -2.51 2.89 -10.97
CA ASN A 23 -2.34 3.34 -12.36
C ASN A 23 -2.55 4.85 -12.53
N GLU A 24 -3.09 5.52 -11.50
CA GLU A 24 -3.45 6.95 -11.48
C GLU A 24 -2.73 7.66 -10.32
N PRO A 25 -1.38 7.76 -10.35
CA PRO A 25 -0.60 8.34 -9.25
C PRO A 25 -1.00 9.78 -8.90
N GLU A 26 -1.51 10.53 -9.88
CA GLU A 26 -1.93 11.92 -9.76
C GLU A 26 -3.05 12.10 -8.72
N LEU A 27 -3.89 11.08 -8.50
CA LEU A 27 -4.97 11.09 -7.52
C LEU A 27 -4.50 11.00 -6.06
N TYR A 28 -3.24 10.62 -5.85
CA TYR A 28 -2.71 10.24 -4.55
C TYR A 28 -1.51 11.07 -4.10
N LEU A 29 -1.06 12.06 -4.89
CA LEU A 29 0.11 12.91 -4.60
C LEU A 29 0.03 13.69 -3.29
N HIS A 30 -1.17 13.79 -2.69
CA HIS A 30 -1.37 14.40 -1.37
C HIS A 30 -0.96 13.49 -0.21
N LEU A 31 -0.68 12.21 -0.46
CA LEU A 31 -0.23 11.26 0.54
C LEU A 31 1.30 11.36 0.72
N ASP A 32 1.76 11.43 1.97
CA ASP A 32 3.18 11.46 2.31
C ASP A 32 3.78 10.04 2.33
N VAL A 33 3.71 9.35 1.19
CA VAL A 33 4.20 7.97 0.98
C VAL A 33 4.72 7.80 -0.44
N THR A 34 5.44 6.72 -0.70
CA THR A 34 5.92 6.41 -2.05
C THR A 34 4.75 5.94 -2.91
N ILE A 35 4.51 6.64 -4.02
CA ILE A 35 3.47 6.27 -5.00
C ILE A 35 4.17 5.69 -6.23
N VAL A 36 3.78 4.47 -6.61
CA VAL A 36 4.39 3.76 -7.73
C VAL A 36 3.33 3.39 -8.74
N ARG A 37 3.61 3.67 -10.02
CA ARG A 37 2.77 3.20 -11.12
C ARG A 37 3.00 1.70 -11.33
N ASP A 38 1.92 0.94 -11.48
CA ASP A 38 2.00 -0.49 -11.78
C ASP A 38 2.85 -0.72 -13.05
N VAL A 39 3.88 -1.56 -12.95
CA VAL A 39 4.82 -1.87 -14.02
C VAL A 39 4.13 -2.66 -15.13
N ILE A 40 3.18 -3.52 -14.76
CA ILE A 40 2.38 -4.31 -15.71
C ILE A 40 0.91 -3.95 -15.50
N PRO A 41 0.45 -2.82 -16.07
CA PRO A 41 -0.87 -2.30 -15.78
C PRO A 41 -1.98 -3.27 -16.23
N ARG A 42 -3.11 -3.20 -15.51
CA ARG A 42 -4.36 -3.96 -15.78
C ARG A 42 -4.24 -5.49 -15.61
N GLN A 43 -3.31 -5.96 -14.78
CA GLN A 43 -3.19 -7.38 -14.40
C GLN A 43 -3.91 -7.72 -13.08
N GLY A 44 -4.79 -6.83 -12.61
CA GLY A 44 -5.49 -6.99 -11.34
C GLY A 44 -4.54 -6.89 -10.13
N PRO A 45 -4.96 -7.43 -8.96
CA PRO A 45 -4.19 -7.30 -7.71
C PRO A 45 -2.77 -7.86 -7.78
N LEU A 46 -2.54 -8.92 -8.55
CA LEU A 46 -1.22 -9.54 -8.68
C LEU A 46 -0.21 -8.63 -9.39
N GLY A 47 -0.62 -7.81 -10.35
CA GLY A 47 0.25 -6.80 -10.99
C GLY A 47 0.72 -5.76 -9.97
N GLY A 48 -0.21 -5.28 -9.15
CA GLY A 48 0.10 -4.36 -8.06
C GLY A 48 1.06 -4.98 -7.03
N ILE A 49 0.83 -6.24 -6.63
CA ILE A 49 1.72 -6.96 -5.70
C ILE A 49 3.12 -7.16 -6.29
N TYR A 50 3.20 -7.58 -7.56
CA TYR A 50 4.47 -7.72 -8.27
C TYR A 50 5.26 -6.41 -8.28
N THR A 51 4.60 -5.30 -8.62
CA THR A 51 5.21 -3.97 -8.58
C THR A 51 5.64 -3.60 -7.17
N GLY A 52 4.81 -3.82 -6.15
CA GLY A 52 5.18 -3.56 -4.75
C GLY A 52 6.41 -4.34 -4.31
N LEU A 53 6.50 -5.63 -4.67
CA LEU A 53 7.66 -6.48 -4.38
C LEU A 53 8.93 -6.02 -5.12
N LEU A 54 8.80 -5.47 -6.33
CA LEU A 54 9.93 -4.99 -7.12
C LEU A 54 10.58 -3.74 -6.52
N PHE A 55 9.79 -2.87 -5.88
CA PHE A 55 10.26 -1.57 -5.35
C PHE A 55 10.48 -1.55 -3.84
N ALA A 56 9.87 -2.47 -3.08
CA ALA A 56 10.05 -2.54 -1.63
C ALA A 56 11.51 -2.79 -1.26
N GLN A 57 11.98 -2.11 -0.21
CA GLN A 57 13.35 -2.28 0.30
C GLN A 57 13.47 -3.43 1.32
N GLY A 58 12.34 -3.85 1.90
CA GLY A 58 12.26 -4.93 2.87
C GLY A 58 12.37 -6.33 2.26
N LYS A 59 12.81 -7.31 3.07
CA LYS A 59 12.81 -8.75 2.67
C LYS A 59 11.42 -9.37 2.59
N SER A 60 10.46 -8.77 3.28
CA SER A 60 9.06 -9.20 3.34
C SER A 60 8.17 -7.97 3.28
N VAL A 61 6.99 -8.11 2.67
CA VAL A 61 6.01 -7.02 2.55
C VAL A 61 4.68 -7.45 3.16
N PHE A 62 4.04 -6.54 3.88
CA PHE A 62 2.63 -6.66 4.25
C PHE A 62 1.79 -6.01 3.14
N VAL A 63 0.80 -6.74 2.62
CA VAL A 63 -0.07 -6.26 1.54
C VAL A 63 -1.49 -6.11 2.04
N THR A 64 -2.10 -4.97 1.74
CA THR A 64 -3.51 -4.68 2.04
C THR A 64 -4.15 -3.98 0.85
N ALA A 65 -5.41 -4.30 0.54
CA ALA A 65 -6.20 -3.54 -0.41
C ALA A 65 -6.58 -2.17 0.16
N CYS A 66 -6.66 -1.16 -0.71
CA CYS A 66 -6.92 0.24 -0.36
C CYS A 66 -8.37 0.50 0.08
N ASP A 67 -9.27 -0.44 -0.19
CA ASP A 67 -10.71 -0.37 0.08
C ASP A 67 -11.12 -1.12 1.36
N MET A 68 -10.19 -1.72 2.10
CA MET A 68 -10.51 -2.38 3.38
C MET A 68 -10.63 -1.35 4.51
N PRO A 69 -11.83 -1.02 5.03
CA PRO A 69 -12.02 0.10 5.95
C PRO A 69 -11.52 -0.16 7.38
N PHE A 70 -11.28 -1.42 7.76
CA PHE A 70 -11.09 -1.84 9.15
C PHE A 70 -9.75 -2.55 9.41
N VAL A 71 -8.68 -2.14 8.72
CA VAL A 71 -7.33 -2.63 9.06
C VAL A 71 -7.01 -2.26 10.51
N GLN A 72 -6.82 -3.28 11.34
CA GLN A 72 -6.54 -3.13 12.77
C GLN A 72 -5.05 -3.40 13.02
N PRO A 73 -4.31 -2.46 13.65
CA PRO A 73 -2.91 -2.66 14.00
C PRO A 73 -2.60 -3.96 14.73
N ALA A 74 -3.48 -4.39 15.64
CA ALA A 74 -3.31 -5.64 16.39
C ALA A 74 -3.33 -6.88 15.49
N VAL A 75 -4.16 -6.90 14.45
CA VAL A 75 -4.24 -8.00 13.48
C VAL A 75 -2.98 -8.01 12.60
N VAL A 76 -2.59 -6.82 12.10
CA VAL A 76 -1.38 -6.68 11.28
C VAL A 76 -0.15 -7.20 12.03
N ARG A 77 0.03 -6.81 13.30
CA ARG A 77 1.12 -7.29 14.17
C ARG A 77 1.13 -8.79 14.44
N ARG A 78 0.02 -9.50 14.18
CA ARG A 78 -0.05 -10.96 14.33
C ARG A 78 0.33 -11.69 13.04
N MET A 79 0.27 -10.99 11.90
CA MET A 79 0.59 -11.53 10.58
C MET A 79 2.06 -11.38 10.20
N VAL A 80 2.75 -10.41 10.81
CA VAL A 80 4.18 -10.09 10.57
C VAL A 80 5.08 -10.50 11.72
#